data_AF-A0A955KNP9-F1
#
_entry.id   AF-A0A955KNP9-F1
#
_cell.length_a   1.000
_cell.length_b   1.000
_cell.length_c   1.000
_cell.angle_alpha   90.00
_cell.angle_beta   90.00
_cell.angle_gamma   90.00
#
_symmetry.space_group_name_H-M   'P 1'
#
loop_
_entity.id
_entity.type
_entity.pdbx_description
1 polymer ?
#
loop_
_entity_poly.entity_id
_entity_poly.type
_entity_poly.pdbx_seq_one_letter_code
_entity_poly.pdbx_strand_id
1 'polypeptide(L)' 'MSADIVVESSTQKVVVDPVANSITIEKAGPQGPPGPNIIPPGGTTGQVLAKLSDDDYDIGWVTP' A
#
# COMPACT_ATOMS: atom_id res chain seq x y z
N MET A 1 -26.88 -4.28 32.53
CA MET A 1 -25.53 -3.67 32.49
C MET A 1 -25.14 -3.59 31.02
N SER A 2 -24.85 -2.41 30.49
CA SER A 2 -24.27 -2.27 29.14
C SER A 2 -22.75 -2.27 29.29
N ALA A 3 -22.05 -2.97 28.41
CA ALA A 3 -20.60 -2.93 28.33
C ALA A 3 -20.24 -2.37 26.96
N ASP A 4 -19.54 -1.24 26.96
CA ASP A 4 -19.06 -0.60 25.73
C ASP A 4 -17.65 -1.12 25.43
N ILE A 5 -17.37 -1.32 24.14
CA ILE A 5 -16.05 -1.73 23.67
C ILE A 5 -15.41 -0.52 22.98
N VAL A 6 -14.27 -0.09 23.52
CA VAL A 6 -13.51 1.06 22.99
C VAL A 6 -12.32 0.54 22.20
N VAL A 7 -12.21 0.98 20.94
CA VAL A 7 -11.06 0.70 20.07
C VAL A 7 -10.27 2.00 19.92
N GLU A 8 -9.13 2.11 20.59
CA GLU A 8 -8.32 3.34 20.63
C GLU A 8 -7.56 3.59 19.31
N SER A 9 -7.03 2.53 18.69
CA SER A 9 -6.49 2.56 17.33
C SER A 9 -6.47 1.15 16.75
N SER A 10 -6.61 1.04 15.43
CA SER A 10 -6.44 -0.22 14.71
C SER A 10 -5.87 0.05 13.33
N THR A 11 -4.92 -0.78 12.92
CA THR A 11 -4.42 -0.82 11.53
C THR A 11 -5.26 -1.74 10.65
N GLN A 12 -6.17 -2.51 11.26
CA GLN A 12 -7.01 -3.52 10.61
C GLN A 12 -8.49 -3.17 10.78
N LYS A 13 -9.33 -3.62 9.85
CA LYS A 13 -10.76 -3.34 9.92
C LYS A 13 -11.40 -4.14 11.05
N VAL A 14 -12.12 -3.43 11.92
CA VAL A 14 -12.89 -4.04 13.02
C VAL A 14 -14.35 -4.12 12.59
N VAL A 15 -14.92 -5.32 12.65
CA VAL A 15 -16.33 -5.57 12.34
C VAL A 15 -17.04 -6.02 13.60
N VAL A 16 -18.13 -5.33 13.93
CA VAL A 16 -19.01 -5.67 15.06
C VAL A 16 -20.25 -6.35 14.52
N ASP A 17 -20.51 -7.58 14.96
CA ASP A 17 -21.75 -8.30 14.68
C ASP A 17 -22.64 -8.29 15.94
N PRO A 18 -23.71 -7.47 15.97
CA PRO A 18 -24.60 -7.37 17.13
C PRO A 18 -25.56 -8.56 17.25
N VAL A 19 -25.76 -9.35 16.19
CA VAL A 19 -26.67 -10.51 16.20
C VAL A 19 -25.94 -11.75 16.69
N ALA A 20 -24.70 -11.94 16.23
CA ALA A 20 -23.83 -13.02 16.68
C ALA A 20 -23.08 -12.71 17.98
N ASN A 21 -23.17 -11.47 18.48
CA ASN A 21 -22.44 -10.97 19.65
C ASN A 21 -20.93 -11.23 19.54
N SER A 22 -20.34 -10.87 18.40
CA SER A 22 -18.93 -11.13 18.10
C SER A 22 -18.24 -9.93 17.47
N ILE A 23 -16.92 -9.88 17.61
CA ILE A 23 -16.07 -8.91 16.95
C ILE A 23 -15.05 -9.66 16.12
N THR A 24 -14.92 -9.26 14.85
CA THR A 24 -13.94 -9.82 13.93
C THR A 24 -12.93 -8.76 13.53
N ILE A 25 -11.64 -9.11 13.57
CA ILE A 25 -10.58 -8.32 12.97
C ILE A 25 -10.30 -8.90 11.59
N GLU A 26 -10.67 -8.15 10.56
CA GLU A 26 -10.35 -8.53 9.19
C GLU A 26 -8.89 -8.17 8.92
N LYS A 27 -8.07 -9.20 8.66
CA LYS A 27 -6.72 -8.98 8.16
C LYS A 27 -6.81 -8.50 6.71
N ALA A 28 -5.99 -7.51 6.36
CA ALA A 28 -5.77 -7.21 4.95
C ALA A 28 -5.28 -8.48 4.23
N GLY A 29 -5.66 -8.63 2.96
CA GLY A 29 -5.12 -9.70 2.13
C GLY A 29 -3.59 -9.63 2.06
N PRO A 30 -2.92 -10.72 1.64
CA PRO A 30 -1.49 -10.67 1.41
C PRO A 30 -1.15 -9.56 0.41
N GLN A 31 -0.01 -8.89 0.62
CA GLN A 31 0.52 -7.97 -0.38
C GLN A 31 0.70 -8.74 -1.70
N GLY A 32 0.35 -8.10 -2.82
CA GLY A 32 0.64 -8.65 -4.14
C GLY A 32 2.15 -8.89 -4.34
N PRO A 33 2.53 -9.71 -5.33
CA PRO A 33 3.94 -9.86 -5.67
C PRO A 33 4.56 -8.48 -5.99
N PRO A 34 5.86 -8.28 -5.72
CA PRO A 34 6.56 -7.08 -6.14
C PRO A 34 6.36 -6.84 -7.64
N GLY A 35 6.24 -5.57 -8.03
CA GLY A 35 6.22 -5.20 -9.44
C GLY A 35 7.52 -5.59 -10.15
N PRO A 36 7.50 -5.68 -11.50
CA PRO A 36 8.72 -5.89 -12.28
C PRO A 36 9.79 -4.85 -11.92
N ASN A 37 11.05 -5.27 -11.75
CA ASN A 37 12.14 -4.37 -11.41
C ASN A 37 12.63 -3.58 -12.64
N ILE A 38 11.76 -2.69 -13.14
CA ILE A 38 11.97 -1.89 -14.36
C ILE A 38 12.66 -0.55 -14.09
N ILE A 39 12.80 -0.15 -12.82
CA ILE A 39 13.39 1.13 -12.46
C ILE A 39 14.92 1.00 -12.47
N PRO A 40 15.66 1.83 -13.23
CA PRO A 40 17.11 1.81 -13.22
C PRO A 40 17.66 2.15 -11.82
N PRO A 41 18.67 1.41 -11.32
CA PRO A 41 19.27 1.71 -10.03
C PRO A 41 19.97 3.08 -10.03
N GLY A 42 20.03 3.72 -8.86
CA GLY A 42 20.79 4.95 -8.66
C GLY A 42 19.97 6.23 -8.83
N GLY A 43 20.49 7.15 -9.65
CA GLY A 43 20.06 8.55 -9.71
C GLY A 43 20.95 9.47 -8.87
N THR A 44 21.22 10.67 -9.36
CA THR A 44 21.91 11.74 -8.62
C THR A 44 20.94 12.85 -8.24
N THR A 45 21.29 13.63 -7.21
CA THR A 45 20.48 14.75 -6.75
C THR A 45 20.17 15.70 -7.91
N GLY A 46 18.87 15.99 -8.09
CA GLY A 46 18.38 16.85 -9.17
C GLY A 46 17.95 16.10 -10.43
N GLN A 47 18.21 14.80 -10.53
CA GLN A 47 17.64 13.97 -11.59
C GLN A 47 16.19 13.59 -11.28
N VAL A 48 15.40 13.42 -12.34
CA VAL A 48 14.03 12.93 -12.28
C VAL A 48 13.89 11.67 -13.14
N LEU A 49 13.02 10.75 -12.73
CA LEU A 49 12.69 9.57 -13.53
C LEU A 49 11.69 9.97 -14.61
N ALA A 50 12.06 9.81 -15.87
CA ALA A 50 11.22 10.16 -17.01
C ALA A 50 11.15 9.01 -18.03
N LYS A 51 10.11 9.04 -18.87
CA LYS A 51 10.00 8.16 -20.03
C LYS A 51 11.03 8.62 -21.08
N LEU A 52 11.81 7.70 -21.63
CA LEU A 52 12.85 8.02 -22.63
C LEU A 52 12.33 7.92 -24.08
N SER A 53 11.30 7.12 -24.30
CA SER A 53 10.63 6.95 -25.59
C SER A 53 9.14 6.61 -25.39
N ASP A 54 8.41 6.34 -26.46
CA ASP A 54 7.03 5.84 -26.39
C ASP A 54 6.96 4.34 -26.02
N ASP A 55 8.09 3.62 -26.05
CA ASP A 55 8.15 2.18 -25.78
C ASP A 55 7.80 1.84 -24.32
N ASP A 56 7.26 0.64 -24.12
CA ASP A 56 6.86 0.18 -22.80
C ASP A 56 8.05 0.04 -21.86
N TYR A 57 7.89 0.58 -20.64
CA TYR A 57 8.88 0.53 -19.56
C TYR A 57 10.23 1.20 -19.85
N ASP A 58 10.35 1.95 -20.94
CA ASP A 58 11.56 2.71 -21.26
C ASP A 58 11.65 3.98 -20.39
N ILE A 59 12.21 3.82 -19.19
CA ILE A 59 12.35 4.88 -18.19
C ILE A 59 13.80 5.04 -17.77
N GLY A 60 14.21 6.27 -17.51
CA GLY A 60 15.57 6.61 -17.11
C GLY A 60 15.68 7.89 -16.30
N TRP A 61 16.83 8.05 -15.64
CA TRP A 61 17.17 9.27 -14.93
C TRP A 61 17.55 10.37 -15.92
N VAL A 62 16.87 11.51 -15.86
CA VAL A 62 17.14 12.69 -16.70
C VAL A 62 17.43 13.91 -15.84
N THR A 63 18.28 14.82 -16.33
CA THR A 63 18.47 16.14 -15.74
C THR A 63 17.47 17.12 -16.39
N PRO A 64 16.63 17.82 -15.61
CA PRO A 64 15.65 18.79 -16.12
C PRO A 64 16.27 19.93 -16.94
#